data_AF-A0AAD8K6F3-F1
#
_entry.id   AF-A0AAD8K6F3-F1
#
_cell.length_a   1.000
_cell.length_b   1.000
_cell.length_c   1.000
_cell.angle_alpha   90.00
_cell.angle_beta   90.00
_cell.angle_gamma   90.00
#
_symmetry.space_group_name_H-M   'P 1'
#
loop_
_entity.id
_entity.type
_entity.pdbx_description
1 polymer ?
#
loop_
_entity_poly.entity_id
_entity_poly.type
_entity_poly.pdbx_seq_one_letter_code
_entity_poly.pdbx_strand_id
1 'polypeptide(L)'
;MTSCATVNFRRYSIQYAGTKEEKYFINNHLTFTVKYHKDPQTDSARIVGFEVNAFSVKHQYDGKWTNKTRLTTCDAHAKRLVSRSDPPQEVENKKEIIFTYDVDFQESEIK
;
A
#
# COMPACT_ATOMS: atom_id res chain seq x y z
N MET A 1 -22.02 11.34 9.29
CA MET A 1 -21.99 10.89 7.88
C MET A 1 -21.16 9.62 7.83
N THR A 2 -21.79 8.47 7.63
CA THR A 2 -21.05 7.23 7.39
C THR A 2 -20.82 7.14 5.88
N SER A 3 -19.63 7.51 5.43
CA SER A 3 -19.22 7.30 4.04
C SER A 3 -18.86 5.82 3.89
N CYS A 4 -19.65 5.07 3.13
CA CYS A 4 -19.30 3.71 2.75
C CYS A 4 -18.58 3.78 1.40
N ALA A 5 -17.27 3.57 1.39
CA ALA A 5 -16.49 3.50 0.17
C ALA A 5 -16.30 2.04 -0.25
N THR A 6 -16.70 1.68 -1.47
CA THR A 6 -16.36 0.39 -2.07
C THR A 6 -14.94 0.47 -2.61
N VAL A 7 -14.00 -0.24 -2.00
CA VAL A 7 -12.62 -0.35 -2.50
C VAL A 7 -12.53 -1.56 -3.43
N ASN A 8 -12.43 -1.31 -4.74
CA ASN A 8 -12.20 -2.37 -5.73
C ASN A 8 -10.71 -2.59 -5.94
N PHE A 9 -10.16 -3.67 -5.38
CA PHE A 9 -8.77 -4.04 -5.61
C PHE A 9 -8.62 -4.74 -6.98
N ARG A 10 -7.75 -4.20 -7.83
CA ARG A 10 -7.51 -4.73 -9.17
C ARG A 10 -6.30 -5.68 -9.16
N ARG A 11 -6.55 -6.96 -9.46
CA ARG A 11 -5.49 -7.91 -9.80
C ARG A 11 -4.99 -7.68 -11.23
N TYR A 12 -3.76 -8.05 -11.50
CA TYR A 12 -3.20 -8.12 -12.86
C TYR A 12 -2.74 -9.56 -13.15
N SER A 13 -2.73 -9.96 -14.42
CA SER A 13 -2.24 -11.28 -14.82
C SER A 13 -0.95 -11.19 -15.62
N ILE A 14 -0.13 -12.23 -15.49
CA ILE A 14 1.06 -12.46 -16.32
C ILE A 14 0.88 -13.81 -17.00
N GLN A 15 1.06 -13.81 -18.32
CA GLN A 15 1.12 -15.03 -19.13
C GLN A 15 2.59 -15.34 -19.44
N TYR A 16 2.99 -16.57 -19.17
CA TYR A 16 4.36 -17.01 -19.42
C TYR A 16 4.50 -17.49 -20.86
N ALA A 17 5.43 -16.90 -21.61
CA ALA A 17 5.69 -17.22 -23.00
C ALA A 17 5.90 -18.73 -23.19
N GLY A 18 5.13 -19.34 -24.09
CA GLY A 18 5.20 -20.78 -24.38
C GLY A 18 4.37 -21.68 -23.48
N THR A 19 3.60 -21.14 -22.52
CA THR A 19 2.67 -21.92 -21.68
C THR A 19 1.24 -21.38 -21.77
N LYS A 20 0.24 -22.21 -21.43
CA LYS A 20 -1.14 -21.76 -21.18
C LYS A 20 -1.35 -21.31 -19.72
N GLU A 21 -0.28 -21.21 -18.94
CA GLU A 21 -0.36 -20.85 -17.52
C GLU A 21 -0.50 -19.33 -17.38
N GLU A 22 -1.60 -18.92 -16.74
CA GLU A 22 -1.87 -17.55 -16.36
C GLU A 22 -1.82 -17.44 -14.84
N LYS A 23 -0.95 -16.56 -14.34
CA LYS A 23 -0.86 -16.26 -12.91
C LYS A 23 -1.41 -14.87 -12.62
N TYR A 24 -2.06 -14.73 -11.48
CA TYR A 24 -2.62 -13.47 -11.02
C TYR A 24 -1.79 -12.90 -9.87
N PHE A 25 -1.60 -11.59 -9.87
CA PHE A 25 -0.83 -10.87 -8.88
C PHE A 25 -1.61 -9.63 -8.41
N ILE A 26 -1.22 -9.08 -7.26
CA ILE A 26 -1.92 -7.95 -6.66
C ILE A 26 -0.96 -6.95 -6.02
N ASN A 27 -1.28 -5.65 -6.15
CA ASN A 27 -0.66 -4.61 -5.33
C ASN A 27 -1.52 -4.40 -4.09
N ASN A 28 -1.02 -4.81 -2.94
CA ASN A 28 -1.74 -4.84 -1.67
C ASN A 28 -1.13 -3.91 -0.60
N HIS A 29 -0.01 -3.26 -0.89
CA HIS A 29 0.58 -2.22 -0.05
C HIS A 29 0.55 -0.87 -0.79
N LEU A 30 -0.12 0.12 -0.22
CA LEU A 30 -0.26 1.45 -0.80
C LEU A 30 0.44 2.50 0.05
N THR A 31 1.37 3.25 -0.54
CA THR A 31 1.97 4.41 0.12
C THR A 31 1.35 5.68 -0.44
N PHE A 32 0.70 6.44 0.43
CA PHE A 32 0.11 7.74 0.13
C PHE A 32 1.03 8.85 0.61
N THR A 33 1.47 9.72 -0.28
CA THR A 33 2.18 10.96 0.08
C THR A 33 1.24 12.13 -0.15
N VAL A 34 0.77 12.74 0.95
CA VAL A 34 -0.07 13.92 0.95
C VAL A 34 0.82 15.14 1.05
N LYS A 35 0.97 15.85 -0.06
CA LYS A 35 1.73 17.11 -0.10
C LYS A 35 0.80 18.25 0.32
N TYR A 36 1.22 19.04 1.30
CA TYR A 36 0.43 20.15 1.79
C TYR A 36 1.24 21.45 1.84
N HIS A 37 0.58 22.56 1.58
CA HIS A 37 1.13 23.89 1.77
C HIS A 37 0.59 24.46 3.08
N LYS A 38 1.49 24.90 3.95
CA LYS A 38 1.14 25.56 5.20
C LYS A 38 1.22 27.07 5.03
N ASP A 39 0.13 27.77 5.34
CA ASP A 39 0.11 29.23 5.33
C ASP A 39 0.71 29.77 6.64
N PRO A 40 1.84 30.50 6.58
CA PRO A 40 2.51 31.02 7.77
C PRO A 40 1.71 32.12 8.50
N GLN A 41 0.73 32.75 7.84
CA GLN A 41 -0.08 33.81 8.47
C GLN A 41 -1.29 33.27 9.22
N THR A 42 -1.89 32.20 8.72
CA THR A 42 -3.16 31.66 9.26
C THR A 42 -3.01 30.32 9.97
N ASP A 43 -1.80 29.72 9.96
CA ASP A 43 -1.51 28.36 10.42
C ASP A 43 -2.39 27.28 9.74
N SER A 44 -3.03 27.63 8.63
CA SER A 44 -3.87 26.72 7.85
C SER A 44 -3.03 25.87 6.91
N ALA A 45 -3.50 24.66 6.61
CA ALA A 45 -2.85 23.76 5.67
C ALA A 45 -3.82 23.37 4.55
N ARG A 46 -3.34 23.40 3.30
CA ARG A 46 -4.09 22.94 2.12
C ARG A 46 -3.34 21.83 1.42
N ILE A 47 -4.06 20.81 0.96
CA ILE A 47 -3.48 19.74 0.16
C ILE A 47 -3.18 20.29 -1.23
N VAL A 48 -1.91 20.20 -1.66
CA VAL A 48 -1.42 20.69 -2.96
C VAL A 48 -0.93 19.57 -3.86
N GLY A 49 -0.83 18.35 -3.35
CA GLY A 49 -0.50 17.18 -4.14
C GLY A 49 -0.88 15.90 -3.44
N PHE A 50 -1.16 14.88 -4.24
CA PHE A 50 -1.47 13.54 -3.75
C PHE A 50 -0.76 12.54 -4.65
N GLU A 51 0.21 11.83 -4.08
CA GLU A 51 0.97 10.80 -4.77
C GLU A 51 0.63 9.43 -4.18
N VAL A 52 0.43 8.45 -5.06
CA VAL A 52 0.11 7.08 -4.66
C VAL A 52 1.11 6.14 -5.30
N ASN A 53 1.83 5.40 -4.47
CA ASN A 53 2.70 4.33 -4.91
C ASN A 53 2.10 3.00 -4.48
N ALA A 54 1.93 2.08 -5.43
CA ALA A 54 1.38 0.76 -5.18
C ALA A 54 2.49 -0.29 -5.29
N PHE A 55 2.56 -1.18 -4.31
CA PHE A 55 3.55 -2.25 -4.21
C PHE A 55 2.86 -3.60 -4.03
N SER A 56 3.51 -4.64 -4.55
CA SER A 56 3.09 -6.03 -4.39
C SER A 56 3.94 -6.66 -3.29
N VAL A 57 3.33 -7.00 -2.15
CA VAL A 57 4.07 -7.45 -0.96
C VAL A 57 3.44 -8.70 -0.39
N LYS A 58 4.23 -9.76 -0.27
CA LYS A 58 3.85 -10.95 0.48
C LYS A 58 3.94 -10.69 1.98
N HIS A 59 2.91 -10.10 2.56
CA HIS A 59 2.90 -9.83 4.00
C HIS A 59 2.91 -11.11 4.83
N GLN A 60 3.73 -11.11 5.87
CA GLN A 60 3.85 -12.20 6.84
C GLN A 60 3.67 -11.64 8.25
N TYR A 61 3.12 -12.48 9.13
CA TYR A 61 2.95 -12.20 10.54
C TYR A 61 3.07 -13.51 11.31
N ASP A 62 3.45 -13.41 12.58
CA ASP A 62 3.55 -14.56 13.47
C ASP A 62 2.29 -14.70 14.33
N GLY A 63 1.88 -15.95 14.57
CA GLY A 63 0.78 -16.27 15.47
C GLY A 63 -0.61 -16.04 14.86
N LYS A 64 -1.59 -15.72 15.71
CA LYS A 64 -2.98 -15.49 15.30
C LYS A 64 -3.19 -14.01 14.95
N TRP A 65 -3.96 -13.77 13.89
CA TRP A 65 -4.38 -12.42 13.54
C TRP A 65 -5.25 -11.81 14.66
N THR A 66 -4.77 -10.70 15.21
CA THR A 66 -5.43 -9.85 16.21
C THR A 66 -5.31 -8.37 15.82
N ASN A 67 -6.01 -7.49 16.54
CA ASN A 67 -5.92 -6.03 16.36
C ASN A 67 -4.52 -5.46 16.65
N LYS A 68 -3.61 -6.25 17.23
CA LYS A 68 -2.24 -5.85 17.56
C LYS A 68 -1.19 -6.58 16.71
N THR A 69 -1.62 -7.29 15.66
CA THR A 69 -0.70 -8.04 14.79
C THR A 69 0.28 -7.09 14.16
N ARG A 70 1.57 -7.42 14.27
CA ARG A 70 2.64 -6.71 13.59
C ARG A 70 3.07 -7.52 12.38
N LEU A 71 3.19 -6.85 11.25
CA LEU A 71 3.67 -7.47 10.04
C LEU A 71 5.19 -7.50 10.09
N THR A 72 5.78 -8.65 9.81
CA THR A 72 7.24 -8.83 9.83
C THR A 72 7.92 -8.33 8.57
N THR A 73 7.12 -8.04 7.53
CA THR A 73 7.60 -7.65 6.19
C THR A 73 7.53 -6.14 5.93
N CYS A 74 6.70 -5.42 6.67
CA CYS A 74 6.57 -3.96 6.62
C CYS A 74 6.43 -3.48 8.06
N ASP A 75 7.56 -3.05 8.63
CA ASP A 75 7.61 -2.61 10.03
C ASP A 75 8.41 -1.31 10.10
N ALA A 76 7.68 -0.22 10.34
CA ALA A 76 8.26 1.12 10.54
C ALA A 76 9.26 1.16 11.71
N HIS A 77 9.04 0.39 12.77
CA HIS A 77 9.93 0.35 13.94
C HIS A 77 11.22 -0.42 13.65
N ALA A 78 11.14 -1.44 12.78
CA ALA A 78 12.31 -2.20 12.33
C ALA A 78 12.98 -1.58 11.08
N LYS A 79 12.50 -0.40 10.61
CA LYS A 79 12.93 0.25 9.36
C LYS A 79 12.89 -0.66 8.13
N ARG A 80 12.01 -1.66 8.15
CA ARG A 80 11.86 -2.59 7.02
C ARG A 80 10.91 -1.95 6.02
N LEU A 81 11.49 -1.20 5.09
CA LEU A 81 10.78 -0.57 4.00
C LEU A 81 10.44 -1.61 2.93
N VAL A 82 9.26 -1.50 2.36
CA VAL A 82 8.86 -2.28 1.20
C VAL A 82 9.75 -1.89 0.02
N SER A 83 10.49 -2.85 -0.52
CA SER A 83 11.33 -2.62 -1.70
C SER A 83 10.60 -3.08 -2.96
N ARG A 84 10.76 -2.34 -4.06
CA ARG A 84 10.29 -2.80 -5.38
C ARG A 84 10.98 -4.08 -5.86
N SER A 85 12.08 -4.47 -5.23
CA SER A 85 12.83 -5.68 -5.57
C SER A 85 12.23 -6.96 -5.00
N ASP A 86 11.25 -6.86 -4.09
CA ASP A 86 10.60 -8.04 -3.54
C ASP A 86 9.73 -8.73 -4.60
N PRO A 87 9.66 -10.08 -4.60
CA PRO A 87 8.86 -10.82 -5.56
C PRO A 87 7.36 -10.49 -5.37
N PRO A 88 6.60 -10.31 -6.46
CA PRO A 88 5.19 -9.94 -6.37
C PRO A 88 4.35 -11.04 -5.70
N GLN A 89 3.30 -10.63 -4.99
CA GLN A 89 2.34 -11.50 -4.34
C GLN A 89 1.38 -12.13 -5.37
N GLU A 90 1.51 -13.44 -5.56
CA GLU A 90 0.57 -14.25 -6.35
C GLU A 90 -0.78 -14.39 -5.61
N VAL A 91 -1.88 -14.33 -6.36
CA VAL A 91 -3.24 -14.49 -5.86
C VAL A 91 -3.68 -15.93 -6.13
N GLU A 92 -3.86 -16.68 -5.05
CA GLU A 92 -4.32 -18.07 -5.10
C GLU A 92 -5.68 -18.22 -4.41
N ASN A 93 -6.47 -19.19 -4.88
CA ASN A 93 -7.79 -19.43 -4.34
C ASN A 93 -7.72 -19.81 -2.86
N LYS A 94 -8.59 -19.20 -2.04
CA LYS A 94 -8.69 -19.41 -0.59
C LYS A 94 -7.41 -19.08 0.20
N LYS A 95 -6.45 -18.37 -0.38
CA LYS A 95 -5.31 -17.81 0.37
C LYS A 95 -5.64 -16.41 0.86
N GLU A 96 -5.19 -16.11 2.08
CA GLU A 96 -5.32 -14.78 2.68
C GLU A 96 -4.41 -13.78 1.95
N ILE A 97 -4.93 -12.57 1.77
CA ILE A 97 -4.18 -11.41 1.27
C ILE A 97 -4.38 -10.29 2.27
N ILE A 98 -3.29 -9.81 2.84
CA ILE A 98 -3.30 -8.69 3.78
C ILE A 98 -3.13 -7.41 2.98
N PHE A 99 -4.01 -6.44 3.20
CA PHE A 99 -3.88 -5.11 2.64
C PHE A 99 -3.35 -4.15 3.68
N THR A 100 -2.39 -3.32 3.28
CA THR A 100 -1.78 -2.32 4.14
C THR A 100 -1.64 -1.02 3.39
N TYR A 101 -1.55 0.06 4.16
CA TYR A 101 -1.26 1.36 3.61
C TYR A 101 -0.47 2.21 4.60
N ASP A 102 0.37 3.07 4.05
CA ASP A 102 1.11 4.08 4.78
C ASP A 102 0.69 5.46 4.29
N VAL A 103 0.66 6.44 5.20
CA VAL A 103 0.38 7.83 4.88
C VAL A 103 1.53 8.69 5.37
N ASP A 104 2.14 9.42 4.45
CA ASP A 104 3.20 10.40 4.72
C ASP A 104 2.71 11.81 4.37
N PHE A 105 3.00 12.79 5.23
CA PHE A 105 2.62 14.18 5.04
C PHE A 105 3.86 15.01 4.78
N GLN A 106 3.96 15.59 3.59
CA GLN A 106 5.12 16.37 3.17
C GLN A 106 4.73 17.83 2.95
N GLU A 107 5.41 18.74 3.62
CA GLU A 107 5.24 20.17 3.37
C GLU A 107 5.80 20.52 1.98
N SER A 108 5.10 21.40 1.27
CA SER A 108 5.42 21.78 -0.10
C SER A 108 5.34 23.29 -0.29
N GLU A 109 6.31 23.82 -1.04
CA GLU A 109 6.37 25.21 -1.49
C GLU A 109 5.33 25.54 -2.57
N ILE A 110 4.65 24.52 -3.11
CA ILE A 110 3.60 24.70 -4.13
C ILE A 110 2.44 25.46 -3.49
N LYS A 111 2.03 26.55 -4.14
CA LYS A 111 0.91 27.40 -3.72
C LYS A 111 -0.29 27.28 -4.66
#